data_AF-Q9N1X8-F1
#
_entry.id   AF-Q9N1X8-F1
#
_cell.length_a   1.000
_cell.length_b   1.000
_cell.length_c   1.000
_cell.angle_alpha   90.00
_cell.angle_beta   90.00
_cell.angle_gamma   90.00
#
_symmetry.space_group_name_H-M   'P 1'
#
loop_
_entity.id
_entity.type
_entity.pdbx_description
1 polymer ?
#
loop_
_entity_poly.entity_id
_entity_poly.type
_entity_poly.pdbx_seq_one_letter_code
_entity_poly.pdbx_strand_id
1 'polypeptide(L)'
;RVLSGVAQKPASRVLVASRHFANDATFEIKKCDLHRLEEGPPVTTVLTREDGLKYYRMMQTVRRMELKADQLYKQKIIRGFCHLCDGQE
;
A
#
# COMPACT_ATOMS: atom_id res chain seq x y z
N ARG A 1 -22.09 -41.73 -38.19
CA ARG A 1 -21.72 -40.44 -38.83
C ARG A 1 -22.40 -39.32 -38.03
N VAL A 2 -21.80 -38.27 -37.48
CA VAL A 2 -20.42 -37.82 -37.15
C VAL A 2 -20.68 -36.87 -35.97
N LEU A 3 -20.12 -37.12 -34.78
CA LEU A 3 -20.14 -36.14 -33.69
C LEU A 3 -18.99 -35.17 -33.93
N SER A 4 -19.32 -33.92 -34.25
CA SER A 4 -18.36 -32.84 -34.50
C SER A 4 -17.66 -32.43 -33.20
N GLY A 5 -16.33 -32.50 -33.18
CA GLY A 5 -15.49 -32.19 -32.03
C GLY A 5 -15.52 -30.72 -31.63
N VAL A 6 -15.50 -30.49 -30.31
CA VAL A 6 -15.33 -29.16 -29.71
C VAL A 6 -13.86 -28.76 -29.81
N ALA A 7 -13.56 -27.72 -30.59
CA ALA A 7 -12.23 -27.14 -30.68
C ALA A 7 -11.87 -26.43 -29.36
N GLN A 8 -10.88 -26.95 -28.64
CA GLN A 8 -10.30 -26.28 -27.48
C GLN A 8 -9.52 -25.04 -27.96
N LYS A 9 -9.95 -23.85 -27.53
CA LYS A 9 -9.23 -22.60 -27.80
C LYS A 9 -7.87 -22.63 -27.06
N PRO A 10 -6.76 -22.27 -27.72
CA PRO A 10 -5.45 -22.25 -27.07
C PRO A 10 -5.41 -21.18 -25.99
N ALA A 11 -4.81 -21.52 -24.84
CA ALA A 11 -4.56 -20.58 -23.76
C ALA A 11 -3.73 -19.39 -24.28
N SER A 12 -4.24 -18.17 -24.13
CA SER A 12 -3.53 -16.95 -24.49
C SER A 12 -2.26 -16.85 -23.63
N ARG A 13 -1.08 -16.95 -24.27
CA ARG A 13 0.20 -16.64 -23.61
C ARG A 13 0.24 -15.14 -23.33
N VAL A 14 0.11 -14.77 -22.06
CA VAL A 14 0.32 -13.39 -21.60
C VAL A 14 1.81 -13.10 -21.70
N LEU A 15 2.20 -12.19 -22.58
CA LEU A 15 3.55 -11.64 -22.60
C LEU A 15 3.70 -10.69 -21.41
N VAL A 16 4.35 -11.16 -20.34
CA VAL A 16 4.75 -10.30 -19.22
C VAL A 16 5.94 -9.46 -19.70
N ALA A 17 5.68 -8.21 -20.09
CA ALA A 17 6.73 -7.26 -20.37
C ALA A 17 7.50 -6.96 -19.07
N SER A 18 8.82 -7.18 -19.08
CA SER A 18 9.70 -6.78 -17.98
C SER A 18 9.72 -5.26 -17.90
N ARG A 19 9.09 -4.69 -16.86
CA ARG A 19 9.17 -3.27 -16.56
C ARG A 19 10.36 -3.03 -15.64
N HIS A 20 11.39 -2.38 -16.16
CA HIS A 20 12.51 -1.91 -15.34
C HIS A 20 12.08 -0.69 -14.55
N PHE A 21 11.88 -0.87 -13.25
CA PHE A 21 11.60 0.23 -12.33
C PHE A 21 12.91 0.69 -11.66
N ALA A 22 12.95 1.94 -11.23
CA ALA A 22 14.05 2.44 -10.39
C ALA A 22 14.09 1.67 -9.07
N ASN A 23 15.31 1.42 -8.57
CA ASN A 23 15.53 0.77 -7.28
C ASN A 23 15.36 1.74 -6.11
N ASP A 24 15.51 3.03 -6.35
CA ASP A 24 15.32 4.09 -5.39
C ASP A 24 14.92 5.40 -6.09
N ALA A 25 14.50 6.38 -5.31
CA ALA A 25 14.28 7.75 -5.74
C ALA A 25 14.52 8.72 -4.58
N THR A 26 14.93 9.95 -4.89
CA THR A 26 15.10 11.02 -3.89
C THR A 26 13.84 11.88 -3.84
N PHE A 27 13.41 12.22 -2.62
CA PHE A 27 12.25 13.05 -2.35
C PHE A 27 12.63 14.23 -1.47
N GLU A 28 12.07 15.41 -1.77
CA GLU A 28 12.10 16.56 -0.89
C GLU A 28 11.00 16.43 0.18
N ILE A 29 11.34 16.69 1.43
CA ILE A 29 10.44 16.61 2.58
C ILE A 29 10.36 17.97 3.29
N LYS A 30 9.19 18.24 3.88
CA LYS A 30 8.91 19.50 4.57
C LYS A 30 9.91 19.72 5.70
N LYS A 31 10.57 20.89 5.71
CA LYS A 31 11.44 21.32 6.83
C LYS A 31 10.63 21.41 8.13
N CYS A 32 11.19 20.86 9.21
CA CYS A 32 10.61 20.94 10.54
C CYS A 32 10.85 22.31 11.17
N ASP A 33 9.87 22.81 11.93
CA ASP A 33 10.06 23.96 12.81
C ASP A 33 10.98 23.58 13.99
N LEU A 34 11.98 24.42 14.28
CA LEU A 34 13.00 24.13 15.29
C LEU A 34 12.83 25.04 16.51
N HIS A 35 13.06 24.48 17.70
CA HIS A 35 13.10 25.24 18.94
C HIS A 35 14.44 25.04 19.65
N ARG A 36 15.27 26.10 19.68
CA ARG A 36 16.61 26.10 20.31
C ARG A 36 17.56 25.02 19.77
N LEU A 37 17.45 24.74 18.48
CA LEU A 37 18.35 23.85 17.74
C LEU A 37 18.92 24.60 16.55
N GLU A 38 20.23 24.47 16.34
CA GLU A 38 20.94 25.07 15.21
C GLU A 38 20.63 24.32 13.90
N GLU A 39 20.51 23.00 13.96
CA GLU A 39 20.28 22.14 12.80
C GLU A 39 19.09 21.20 13.02
N GLY A 40 18.37 20.91 11.92
CA GLY A 40 17.21 20.02 11.90
C GLY A 40 17.45 18.79 11.03
N PRO A 41 16.44 17.92 10.89
CA PRO A 41 16.50 16.80 9.96
C PRO A 41 16.76 17.27 8.51
N PRO A 42 17.38 16.43 7.67
CA PRO A 42 17.60 16.76 6.26
C PRO A 42 16.25 16.98 5.55
N VAL A 43 16.22 17.91 4.60
CA VAL A 43 15.02 18.21 3.80
C VAL A 43 14.88 17.32 2.56
N THR A 44 15.75 16.33 2.42
CA THR A 44 15.75 15.35 1.34
C THR A 44 16.03 13.96 1.88
N THR A 45 15.38 12.95 1.32
CA THR A 45 15.64 11.54 1.65
C THR A 45 15.59 10.66 0.41
N VAL A 46 16.35 9.57 0.42
CA VAL A 46 16.28 8.53 -0.59
C VAL A 46 15.34 7.44 -0.09
N LEU A 47 14.38 7.03 -0.91
CA LEU A 47 13.48 5.93 -0.62
C LEU A 47 13.71 4.80 -1.62
N THR A 48 14.06 3.62 -1.10
CA THR A 48 14.20 2.42 -1.93
C THR A 48 12.83 1.89 -2.34
N ARG A 49 12.78 1.18 -3.46
CA ARG A 49 11.57 0.50 -3.94
C ARG A 49 11.06 -0.51 -2.93
N GLU A 50 11.94 -1.25 -2.28
CA GLU A 50 11.58 -2.25 -1.29
C GLU A 50 10.91 -1.62 -0.08
N ASP A 51 11.53 -0.58 0.50
CA ASP A 51 10.97 0.15 1.64
C ASP A 51 9.67 0.85 1.27
N GLY A 52 9.59 1.47 0.08
CA GLY A 52 8.37 2.10 -0.40
C GLY A 52 7.21 1.12 -0.53
N LEU A 53 7.44 -0.07 -1.09
CA LEU A 53 6.43 -1.12 -1.17
C LEU A 53 6.04 -1.68 0.21
N LYS A 54 6.99 -1.78 1.13
CA LYS A 54 6.76 -2.21 2.51
C LYS A 54 5.89 -1.20 3.25
N TYR A 55 6.26 0.09 3.25
CA TYR A 55 5.50 1.16 3.91
C TYR A 55 4.10 1.29 3.33
N TYR A 56 3.96 1.28 1.99
CA TYR A 56 2.65 1.30 1.34
C TYR A 56 1.77 0.13 1.80
N ARG A 57 2.32 -1.09 1.84
CA ARG A 57 1.58 -2.27 2.30
C ARG A 57 1.16 -2.12 3.76
N MET A 58 2.06 -1.66 4.63
CA MET A 58 1.77 -1.47 6.05
C MET A 58 0.64 -0.45 6.28
N MET A 59 0.77 0.75 5.70
CA MET A 59 -0.26 1.79 5.81
C MET A 59 -1.61 1.32 5.25
N GLN A 60 -1.60 0.66 4.09
CA GLN A 60 -2.84 0.16 3.50
C GLN A 60 -3.46 -0.96 4.33
N THR A 61 -2.66 -1.81 4.97
CA THR A 61 -3.15 -2.84 5.89
C THR A 61 -3.84 -2.23 7.10
N VAL A 62 -3.23 -1.22 7.75
CA VAL A 62 -3.83 -0.51 8.89
C VAL A 62 -5.15 0.13 8.47
N ARG A 63 -5.17 0.87 7.35
CA ARG A 63 -6.41 1.46 6.82
C ARG A 63 -7.54 0.44 6.66
N ARG A 64 -7.25 -0.73 6.10
CA ARG A 64 -8.25 -1.78 5.88
C ARG A 64 -8.68 -2.46 7.18
N MET A 65 -7.77 -2.59 8.13
CA MET A 65 -8.04 -3.11 9.47
C MET A 65 -9.03 -2.19 10.20
N GLU A 66 -8.78 -0.88 10.23
CA GLU A 66 -9.65 0.12 10.88
C GLU A 66 -11.04 0.17 10.23
N LEU A 67 -11.12 0.20 8.89
CA LEU A 67 -12.40 0.14 8.17
C LEU A 67 -13.19 -1.13 8.49
N LYS A 68 -12.49 -2.25 8.73
CA LYS A 68 -13.15 -3.49 9.12
C LYS A 68 -13.61 -3.44 10.58
N ALA A 69 -12.82 -2.85 11.47
CA ALA A 69 -13.21 -2.61 12.86
C ALA A 69 -14.48 -1.75 12.94
N ASP A 70 -14.58 -0.67 12.15
CA ASP A 70 -15.79 0.16 12.02
C ASP A 70 -17.02 -0.66 11.63
N GLN A 71 -16.89 -1.49 10.58
CA GLN A 71 -17.99 -2.36 10.14
C GLN A 71 -18.44 -3.33 11.24
N LEU A 72 -17.48 -3.96 11.92
CA LEU A 72 -17.78 -4.92 13.00
C LEU A 72 -18.36 -4.24 14.23
N TYR A 73 -17.98 -2.99 14.50
CA TYR A 73 -18.57 -2.18 15.56
C TYR A 73 -20.03 -1.82 15.25
N LYS A 74 -20.32 -1.41 14.01
CA LYS A 74 -21.70 -1.16 13.54
C LYS A 74 -22.58 -2.41 13.61
N GLN A 75 -22.01 -3.58 13.32
CA GLN A 75 -22.66 -4.89 13.47
C GLN A 75 -22.77 -5.37 14.93
N LYS A 76 -22.30 -4.58 15.91
CA LYS A 76 -22.30 -4.90 17.35
C LYS A 76 -21.47 -6.12 17.74
N ILE A 77 -20.58 -6.56 16.87
CA ILE A 77 -19.62 -7.64 17.15
C ILE A 77 -18.52 -7.10 18.08
N ILE A 78 -17.96 -5.93 17.77
CA ILE A 78 -17.09 -5.17 18.69
C ILE A 78 -17.98 -4.30 19.58
N ARG A 79 -17.67 -4.24 20.88
CA ARG A 79 -18.44 -3.52 21.91
C ARG A 79 -17.50 -2.67 22.78
N GLY A 80 -18.05 -1.73 23.53
CA GLY A 80 -17.25 -0.82 24.37
C GLY A 80 -16.61 0.28 23.54
N PHE A 81 -15.37 0.65 23.86
CA PHE A 81 -14.65 1.70 23.13
C PHE A 81 -13.98 1.15 21.86
N CYS A 82 -13.97 1.96 20.80
CA CYS A 82 -13.26 1.66 19.56
C CYS A 82 -12.75 2.98 18.97
N HIS A 83 -11.46 3.28 19.18
CA HIS A 83 -10.81 4.47 18.65
C HIS A 83 -10.04 4.08 17.39
N LEU A 84 -10.50 4.58 16.26
CA LEU A 84 -9.90 4.29 14.96
C LEU A 84 -8.84 5.36 14.64
N CYS A 85 -7.75 4.96 14.00
CA CYS A 85 -6.65 5.86 13.61
C CYS A 85 -6.52 6.04 12.09
N ASP A 86 -7.56 5.70 11.33
CA ASP A 86 -7.52 5.89 9.88
C ASP A 86 -7.38 7.37 9.51
N GLY A 87 -6.35 7.69 8.71
CA GLY A 87 -5.89 9.04 8.42
C GLY A 87 -4.59 9.43 9.14
N GLN A 88 -4.08 8.60 10.06
CA GLN A 88 -2.80 8.76 10.74
C GLN A 88 -1.82 7.61 10.45
N GLU A 89 -2.07 6.80 9.41
CA GLU A 89 -1.14 5.76 8.97
C GLU A 89 0.19 6.30 8.44
#